data_AF-A0A521LHA4-F1
#
_entry.id   AF-A0A521LHA4-F1
#
_cell.length_a   1.000
_cell.length_b   1.000
_cell.length_c   1.000
_cell.angle_alpha   90.00
_cell.angle_beta   90.00
_cell.angle_gamma   90.00
#
_symmetry.space_group_name_H-M   'P 1'
#
loop_
_entity.id
_entity.type
_entity.pdbx_description
1 polymer ?
#
loop_
_entity_poly.entity_id
_entity_poly.type
_entity_poly.pdbx_seq_one_letter_code
_entity_poly.pdbx_strand_id
1 'polypeptide(L)' 'LFRSWIVNKHAPTRQVWLSSPVSGARHYAFDVQSGQWKDTRGGDHLLAVLASELDVALSWQAP' A
#
# COMPACT_ATOMS: atom_id res chain seq x y z
N LEU A 1 -3.94 -0.58 -23.43
CA LEU A 1 -4.34 0.22 -22.24
C LEU A 1 -3.18 0.18 -21.25
N PHE A 2 -2.62 1.32 -20.88
CA PHE A 2 -1.56 1.38 -19.86
C PHE A 2 -2.16 1.16 -18.47
N ARG A 3 -1.45 0.41 -17.63
CA ARG A 3 -1.79 0.21 -16.22
C ARG A 3 -1.11 1.31 -15.41
N SER A 4 -1.88 1.98 -14.56
CA SER A 4 -1.38 3.04 -13.68
C SER A 4 -1.80 2.78 -12.25
N TRP A 5 -0.83 2.85 -11.33
CA TRP A 5 -1.06 2.82 -9.90
C TRP A 5 -1.01 4.25 -9.37
N ILE A 6 -1.93 4.61 -8.48
CA ILE A 6 -1.93 5.91 -7.81
C ILE A 6 -1.76 5.66 -6.32
N VAL A 7 -0.68 6.20 -5.75
CA VAL A 7 -0.42 6.18 -4.31
C VAL A 7 -0.59 7.60 -3.78
N ASN A 8 -1.48 7.77 -2.80
CA ASN A 8 -1.79 9.06 -2.21
C ASN A 8 -1.59 9.05 -0.70
N LYS A 9 -0.98 10.12 -0.16
CA LYS A 9 -0.97 10.40 1.27
C LYS A 9 -2.28 11.09 1.65
N HIS A 10 -3.10 10.43 2.47
CA HIS A 10 -4.34 11.00 2.96
C HIS A 10 -4.14 11.55 4.39
N ALA A 11 -3.80 12.84 4.48
CA ALA A 11 -3.43 13.47 5.75
C ALA A 11 -4.54 13.43 6.83
N PRO A 12 -5.83 13.66 6.53
CA PRO A 12 -6.88 13.69 7.56
C PRO A 12 -7.02 12.36 8.33
N THR A 13 -6.88 11.24 7.64
CA THR A 13 -6.99 9.91 8.26
C THR A 13 -5.64 9.30 8.61
N ARG A 14 -4.53 9.98 8.31
CA ARG A 14 -3.16 9.49 8.47
C ARG A 14 -2.93 8.14 7.76
N GLN A 15 -3.45 8.03 6.54
CA GLN A 15 -3.41 6.81 5.75
C GLN A 15 -2.63 6.99 4.45
N VAL A 16 -2.22 5.88 3.86
CA VAL A 16 -1.83 5.78 2.45
C VAL A 16 -2.97 5.12 1.68
N TRP A 17 -3.36 5.70 0.54
CA TRP A 17 -4.40 5.17 -0.33
C TRP A 17 -3.76 4.69 -1.63
N LEU A 18 -4.16 3.49 -2.07
CA LEU A 18 -3.74 2.89 -3.33
C LEU A 18 -4.96 2.75 -4.23
N SER A 19 -4.88 3.31 -5.44
CA SER A 19 -5.73 2.90 -6.56
C SER A 19 -4.91 1.99 -7.46
N SER A 20 -5.24 0.70 -7.45
CA SER A 20 -4.58 -0.32 -8.27
C SER A 20 -5.45 -0.72 -9.46
N PRO A 21 -4.88 -0.86 -10.67
CA PRO A 21 -5.57 -1.45 -11.82
C PRO A 21 -5.70 -2.98 -11.71
N VAL A 22 -5.13 -3.60 -10.66
CA VAL A 22 -5.18 -5.05 -10.41
C VAL A 22 -6.14 -5.37 -9.26
N SER A 23 -5.98 -4.72 -8.12
CA SER A 23 -6.76 -5.04 -6.90
C SER A 23 -7.74 -3.96 -6.46
N GLY A 24 -7.89 -2.88 -7.24
CA GLY A 24 -8.81 -1.78 -6.95
C GLY A 24 -8.32 -0.86 -5.82
N ALA A 25 -9.27 -0.23 -5.13
CA ALA A 25 -8.98 0.76 -4.10
C ALA A 25 -8.73 0.12 -2.72
N ARG A 26 -7.60 0.50 -2.10
CA ARG A 26 -7.19 0.06 -0.75
C ARG A 26 -6.70 1.24 0.07
N HIS A 27 -6.88 1.16 1.38
CA HIS A 27 -6.39 2.16 2.33
C HIS A 27 -5.59 1.48 3.42
N TYR A 28 -4.45 2.06 3.77
CA TYR A 28 -3.51 1.52 4.73
C TYR A 28 -3.25 2.48 5.87
N ALA A 29 -3.27 1.97 7.10
CA ALA A 29 -2.84 2.69 8.29
C ALA A 29 -1.45 2.21 8.71
N PHE A 30 -0.62 3.12 9.22
CA PHE A 30 0.70 2.74 9.71
C PHE A 30 0.58 2.04 11.06
N ASP A 31 1.09 0.82 11.16
CA ASP A 31 1.25 0.10 12.41
C ASP A 31 2.67 0.30 12.94
N VAL A 32 2.78 1.00 14.06
CA VAL A 32 4.07 1.32 14.69
C VAL A 32 4.77 0.07 15.20
N GLN A 33 4.02 -0.96 15.61
CA GLN A 33 4.61 -2.18 16.16
C GLN A 33 5.33 -2.99 15.10
N SER A 34 4.71 -3.18 13.92
CA SER A 34 5.35 -3.90 12.82
C SER A 34 6.18 -3.01 11.88
N GLY A 35 6.02 -1.69 11.96
CA GLY A 35 6.64 -0.74 11.03
C GLY A 35 6.06 -0.82 9.61
N GLN A 36 4.83 -1.30 9.46
CA GLN A 36 4.21 -1.55 8.15
C GLN A 36 2.92 -0.74 7.96
N TRP A 37 2.61 -0.45 6.70
CA TRP A 37 1.30 0.07 6.28
C TRP A 37 0.31 -1.10 6.10
N LYS A 38 -0.52 -1.36 7.13
CA LYS A 38 -1.51 -2.45 7.16
C LYS A 38 -2.83 -2.05 6.52
N ASP A 39 -3.45 -2.96 5.78
CA ASP A 39 -4.74 -2.72 5.14
C ASP A 39 -5.85 -2.54 6.18
N THR A 40 -6.64 -1.49 6.01
CA THR A 40 -7.71 -1.12 6.96
C THR A 40 -8.93 -2.04 6.92
N ARG A 41 -9.00 -2.96 5.94
CA ARG A 41 -10.05 -3.97 5.76
C ARG A 41 -9.56 -5.40 5.99
N GLY A 42 -8.34 -5.58 6.51
CA GLY A 42 -7.80 -6.89 6.89
C GLY A 42 -7.09 -7.67 5.76
N GLY A 43 -6.68 -7.00 4.69
CA GLY A 43 -5.81 -7.60 3.66
C GLY A 43 -4.30 -7.50 3.97
N ASP A 44 -3.48 -7.89 2.98
CA ASP A 44 -2.02 -7.77 3.04
C ASP A 44 -1.53 -6.33 3.18
N HIS A 45 -0.32 -6.15 3.72
CA HIS A 45 0.30 -4.82 3.85
C HIS A 45 0.71 -4.23 2.49
N LEU A 46 0.80 -2.89 2.43
CA LEU A 46 1.03 -2.13 1.19
C LEU A 46 2.16 -2.68 0.31
N LEU A 47 3.34 -2.93 0.90
CA LEU A 47 4.48 -3.44 0.15
C LEU A 47 4.30 -4.85 -0.40
N ALA A 48 3.57 -5.74 0.30
CA ALA A 48 3.29 -7.07 -0.21
C ALA A 48 2.34 -7.00 -1.42
N VAL A 49 1.31 -6.16 -1.34
CA VAL A 49 0.41 -5.90 -2.47
C VAL A 49 1.17 -5.35 -3.67
N LEU A 50 1.99 -4.31 -3.48
CA LEU A 50 2.77 -3.72 -4.58
C LEU A 50 3.81 -4.69 -5.14
N ALA A 51 4.50 -5.46 -4.28
CA ALA A 51 5.48 -6.45 -4.71
C ALA A 51 4.84 -7.52 -5.60
N SER A 52 3.66 -8.02 -5.20
CA SER A 52 2.90 -9.01 -5.97
C SER A 52 2.35 -8.45 -7.28
N GLU A 53 1.87 -7.19 -7.29
CA GLU A 53 1.26 -6.61 -8.49
C GLU A 53 2.29 -6.16 -9.55
N LEU A 54 3.47 -5.74 -9.09
CA LEU A 54 4.56 -5.29 -9.94
C LEU A 54 5.57 -6.40 -10.28
N ASP A 55 5.42 -7.57 -9.67
CA ASP A 55 6.34 -8.72 -9.80
C ASP A 55 7.79 -8.35 -9.47
N VAL A 56 7.98 -7.61 -8.37
CA VAL A 56 9.30 -7.19 -7.88
C VAL A 56 9.41 -7.31 -6.38
N ALA A 57 10.60 -7.66 -5.89
CA ALA A 57 10.87 -7.65 -4.46
C ALA A 57 10.92 -6.20 -3.93
N LEU A 58 10.07 -5.88 -2.96
CA LEU A 58 10.07 -4.60 -2.26
C LEU A 58 10.37 -4.80 -0.78
N SER A 59 11.30 -4.00 -0.26
CA SER A 59 11.57 -3.91 1.17
C SER A 59 11.68 -2.44 1.56
N TRP A 60 11.02 -2.06 2.65
CA TRP A 60 11.22 -0.73 3.23
C TRP A 60 12.50 -0.74 4.04
N GLN A 61 13.32 0.28 3.86
CA GLN A 61 14.41 0.61 4.75
C GLN A 61 14.07 1.96 5.36
N ALA A 62 13.91 1.99 6.67
CA ALA A 62 13.84 3.27 7.37
C ALA A 62 15.18 4.01 7.16
N PRO A 63 15.14 5.34 7.01
CA PRO A 63 16.37 6.14 7.06
C PRO A 63 17.10 5.97 8.39
#